data_AF-O88953-F1
#
_entry.id   AF-O88953-F1
#
_cell.length_a   1.000
_cell.length_b   1.000
_cell.length_c   1.000
_cell.angle_alpha   90.00
_cell.angle_beta   90.00
_cell.angle_gamma   90.00
#
_symmetry.space_group_name_H-M   'P 1'
#
loop_
_entity.id
_entity.type
_entity.pdbx_description
1 polymer ?
#
loop_
_entity_poly.entity_id
_entity_poly.type
_entity_poly.pdbx_seq_one_letter_code
_entity_poly.pdbx_strand_id
1 'polypeptide(L)'
;MPVAATNSESAMQQVLDNLGSLPNATGAAELDLIFLRGIMESPIVRSLAKAHERLEETKLEAVRDNNLELVQEILRDLAELAEQSSTAAELARILQEPHFQSLLETHDSVASKTYETPPPSPGLDPTFSNQPVPPDAVRMVGIRKTAGEHLGVTFRVEGGELVIARILHGGMVAQQGLLHVGDIIKEVNGQPVGSDPRALQELLRSASGSVILKILPSYQEPHLPRQVFVKCHF
;
A
#
# COMPACT_ATOMS: atom_id res chain seq x y z
N MET A 1 -5.52 -28.60 33.52
CA MET A 1 -4.05 -28.61 33.36
C MET A 1 -3.72 -27.66 32.21
N PRO A 2 -2.77 -26.73 32.39
CA PRO A 2 -2.53 -25.67 31.42
C PRO A 2 -1.85 -26.23 30.17
N VAL A 3 -2.31 -25.76 29.01
CA VAL A 3 -1.80 -26.10 27.69
C VAL A 3 -0.41 -25.47 27.57
N ALA A 4 0.61 -26.30 27.35
CA ALA A 4 1.97 -25.83 27.17
C ALA A 4 2.03 -24.93 25.93
N ALA A 5 2.29 -23.64 26.15
CA ALA A 5 2.70 -22.74 25.10
C ALA A 5 3.98 -23.30 24.48
N THR A 6 3.92 -23.68 23.20
CA THR A 6 5.11 -23.99 22.43
C THR A 6 5.98 -22.74 22.43
N ASN A 7 7.20 -22.88 22.97
CA ASN A 7 8.25 -21.87 22.88
C ASN A 7 8.59 -21.65 21.39
N SER A 8 7.82 -20.81 20.70
CA SER A 8 8.22 -20.30 19.40
C SER A 8 9.22 -19.18 19.64
N GLU A 9 10.48 -19.52 19.95
CA GLU A 9 11.54 -18.66 19.47
C GLU A 9 11.35 -18.59 17.97
N SER A 10 10.89 -17.44 17.46
CA SER A 10 10.78 -17.22 16.02
C SER A 10 12.11 -17.60 15.39
N ALA A 11 12.09 -18.33 14.27
CA ALA A 11 13.32 -18.78 13.60
C ALA A 11 14.30 -17.62 13.37
N MET A 12 13.76 -16.40 13.21
CA MET A 12 14.49 -15.15 13.11
C MET A 12 15.27 -14.77 14.38
N GLN A 13 14.74 -15.03 15.57
CA GLN A 13 15.45 -14.79 16.84
C GLN A 13 16.65 -15.72 16.98
N GLN A 14 16.47 -17.00 16.62
CA GLN A 14 17.58 -17.96 16.59
C GLN A 14 18.66 -17.55 15.57
N VAL A 15 18.28 -17.02 14.41
CA VAL A 15 19.23 -16.47 13.43
C VAL A 15 19.97 -15.25 13.99
N LEU A 16 19.30 -14.34 14.70
CA LEU A 16 19.93 -13.18 15.34
C LEU A 16 20.93 -13.57 16.43
N ASP A 17 20.60 -14.58 17.23
CA ASP A 17 21.46 -15.06 18.32
C ASP A 17 22.71 -15.78 17.76
N ASN A 18 22.53 -16.52 16.66
CA ASN A 18 23.63 -17.10 15.89
C ASN A 18 24.49 -16.01 15.22
N LEU A 19 23.88 -14.93 14.72
CA LEU A 19 24.61 -13.80 14.15
C LEU A 19 25.45 -13.04 15.19
N GLY A 20 24.99 -13.00 16.45
CA GLY A 20 25.72 -12.40 17.56
C GLY A 20 26.86 -13.25 18.12
N SER A 21 26.88 -14.55 17.83
CA SER A 21 27.86 -15.51 18.35
C SER A 21 28.90 -15.98 17.33
N LEU A 22 28.82 -15.52 16.07
CA LEU A 22 29.83 -15.85 15.06
C LEU A 22 31.20 -15.29 15.45
N PRO A 23 32.26 -16.13 15.47
CA PRO A 23 33.61 -15.63 15.63
C PRO A 23 34.01 -14.79 14.40
N ASN A 24 34.84 -13.76 14.62
CA ASN A 24 35.47 -12.93 13.56
C ASN A 24 36.31 -13.74 12.53
N ALA A 25 36.37 -15.06 12.66
CA ALA A 25 37.11 -15.99 11.81
C ALA A 25 36.28 -16.62 10.67
N THR A 26 35.03 -16.21 10.47
CA THR A 26 34.12 -16.81 9.48
C THR A 26 34.42 -16.43 8.03
N GLY A 27 35.40 -15.57 7.76
CA GLY A 27 35.78 -15.17 6.39
C GLY A 27 34.75 -14.30 5.67
N ALA A 28 33.60 -14.04 6.29
CA ALA A 28 32.61 -13.06 5.83
C ALA A 28 33.10 -11.64 6.08
N ALA A 29 32.85 -10.73 5.15
CA ALA A 29 33.20 -9.33 5.34
C ALA A 29 32.38 -8.75 6.50
N GLU A 30 33.03 -8.01 7.40
CA GLU A 30 32.40 -7.39 8.57
C GLU A 30 31.19 -6.53 8.19
N LEU A 31 31.26 -5.86 7.04
CA LEU A 31 30.16 -5.06 6.49
C LEU A 31 28.93 -5.91 6.14
N ASP A 32 29.11 -7.13 5.63
CA ASP A 32 27.99 -8.02 5.29
C ASP A 32 27.28 -8.53 6.55
N LEU A 33 28.04 -8.80 7.62
CA LEU A 33 27.49 -9.20 8.91
C LEU A 33 26.72 -8.05 9.58
N ILE A 34 27.25 -6.82 9.51
CA ILE A 34 26.55 -5.61 9.97
C ILE A 34 25.27 -5.38 9.17
N PHE A 35 25.34 -5.52 7.85
CA PHE A 35 24.19 -5.37 6.95
C PHE A 35 23.11 -6.42 7.24
N LEU A 36 23.49 -7.69 7.33
CA LEU A 36 22.56 -8.80 7.60
C LEU A 36 21.90 -8.65 8.98
N ARG A 37 22.68 -8.29 10.00
CA ARG A 37 22.13 -7.94 11.33
C ARG A 37 21.14 -6.79 11.21
N GLY A 38 21.47 -5.74 10.45
CA GLY A 38 20.56 -4.61 10.18
C GLY A 38 19.24 -5.01 9.53
N ILE A 39 19.26 -5.94 8.56
CA ILE A 39 18.03 -6.49 7.96
C ILE A 39 17.23 -7.28 8.99
N MET A 40 17.88 -8.19 9.74
CA MET A 40 17.20 -9.04 10.73
C MET A 40 16.67 -8.24 11.93
N GLU A 41 17.30 -7.12 12.26
CA GLU A 41 16.85 -6.20 13.31
C GLU A 41 15.75 -5.24 12.83
N SER A 42 15.51 -5.16 11.52
CA SER A 42 14.47 -4.28 10.96
C SER A 42 13.09 -4.64 11.51
N PRO A 43 12.33 -3.67 12.06
CA PRO A 43 10.97 -3.92 12.55
C PRO A 43 10.04 -4.41 11.44
N ILE A 44 10.27 -3.97 10.19
CA ILE A 44 9.49 -4.40 9.02
C ILE A 44 9.73 -5.89 8.74
N VAL A 45 10.99 -6.31 8.70
CA VAL A 45 11.37 -7.70 8.43
C VAL A 45 10.86 -8.63 9.52
N ARG A 46 10.96 -8.22 10.79
CA ARG A 46 10.37 -8.96 11.93
C ARG A 46 8.86 -9.09 11.83
N SER A 47 8.16 -8.02 11.46
CA SER A 47 6.71 -8.06 11.26
C SER A 47 6.31 -8.98 10.12
N LEU A 48 7.05 -8.97 9.00
CA LEU A 48 6.81 -9.84 7.85
C LEU A 48 7.06 -11.31 8.20
N ALA A 49 8.15 -11.63 8.91
CA ALA A 49 8.42 -13.00 9.32
C ALA A 49 7.37 -13.54 10.28
N LYS A 50 6.93 -12.75 11.26
CA LYS A 50 5.81 -13.14 12.13
C LYS A 50 4.51 -13.37 11.35
N ALA A 51 4.25 -12.56 10.32
CA ALA A 51 3.10 -12.78 9.45
C ALA A 51 3.24 -14.08 8.64
N HIS A 52 4.45 -14.38 8.15
CA HIS A 52 4.75 -15.61 7.41
C HIS A 52 4.59 -16.85 8.28
N GLU A 53 5.20 -16.88 9.47
CA GLU A 53 5.07 -18.01 10.43
C GLU A 53 3.61 -18.33 10.74
N ARG A 54 2.77 -17.30 10.92
CA ARG A 54 1.33 -17.47 11.16
C ARG A 54 0.55 -18.01 9.95
N LEU A 55 1.01 -17.73 8.74
CA LEU A 55 0.36 -18.19 7.50
C LEU A 55 0.76 -19.63 7.15
N GLU A 56 1.94 -20.09 7.60
CA GLU A 56 2.41 -21.47 7.40
C GLU A 56 1.69 -22.51 8.26
N GLU A 57 1.04 -22.10 9.36
CA GLU A 57 0.32 -23.02 10.26
C GLU A 57 -0.87 -23.72 9.58
N THR A 58 -1.46 -23.11 8.54
CA THR A 58 -2.59 -23.68 7.78
C THR A 58 -2.12 -24.34 6.49
N LYS A 59 -1.62 -25.58 6.59
CA LYS A 59 -1.24 -26.35 5.41
C LYS A 59 -2.46 -27.05 4.79
N LEU A 60 -3.11 -26.38 3.85
CA LEU A 60 -4.10 -26.97 2.95
C LEU A 60 -3.39 -27.46 1.68
N GLU A 61 -3.71 -28.66 1.23
CA GLU A 61 -3.21 -29.21 -0.02
C GLU A 61 -4.30 -29.10 -1.10
N ALA A 62 -3.92 -28.60 -2.28
CA ALA A 62 -4.83 -28.54 -3.41
C ALA A 62 -5.17 -29.95 -3.88
N VAL A 63 -6.45 -30.20 -4.17
CA VAL A 63 -6.93 -31.50 -4.64
C VAL A 63 -6.39 -31.80 -6.05
N ARG A 64 -6.23 -30.76 -6.87
CA ARG A 64 -5.69 -30.82 -8.23
C ARG A 64 -5.27 -29.42 -8.67
N ASP A 65 -4.43 -29.31 -9.66
CA ASP A 65 -4.18 -28.10 -10.46
C ASP A 65 -5.06 -28.08 -11.74
N ASN A 66 -4.90 -27.04 -12.58
CA ASN A 66 -5.53 -26.92 -13.90
C ASN A 66 -7.07 -27.04 -13.90
N ASN A 67 -7.73 -26.52 -12.88
CA ASN A 67 -9.19 -26.46 -12.80
C ASN A 67 -9.79 -25.53 -13.87
N LEU A 68 -9.04 -24.53 -14.32
CA LEU A 68 -9.47 -23.67 -15.42
C LEU A 68 -9.66 -24.45 -16.73
N GLU A 69 -8.72 -25.34 -17.06
CA GLU A 69 -8.82 -26.20 -18.25
C GLU A 69 -9.97 -27.19 -18.13
N LEU A 70 -10.17 -27.79 -16.94
CA LEU A 70 -11.34 -28.64 -16.68
C LEU A 70 -12.64 -27.86 -16.91
N VAL A 71 -12.76 -26.64 -16.39
CA VAL A 71 -13.99 -25.85 -16.54
C VAL A 71 -14.25 -25.49 -17.99
N GLN A 72 -13.21 -25.22 -18.79
CA GLN A 72 -13.36 -25.01 -20.24
C GLN A 72 -13.85 -26.28 -20.95
N GLU A 73 -13.39 -27.46 -20.55
CA GLU A 73 -13.89 -28.74 -21.05
C GLU A 73 -15.37 -28.96 -20.69
N ILE A 74 -15.72 -28.76 -19.42
CA ILE A 74 -17.11 -28.85 -18.94
C ILE A 74 -18.02 -27.87 -19.70
N LEU A 75 -17.56 -26.64 -19.95
CA LEU A 75 -18.33 -25.65 -20.69
C LEU A 75 -18.58 -26.05 -22.15
N ARG A 76 -17.63 -26.75 -22.79
CA ARG A 76 -17.83 -27.31 -24.14
C ARG A 76 -18.91 -28.39 -24.12
N ASP A 77 -18.86 -29.30 -23.15
CA ASP A 77 -19.83 -30.39 -23.04
C ASP A 77 -21.22 -29.88 -22.65
N LEU A 78 -21.29 -28.85 -21.80
CA LEU A 78 -22.54 -28.23 -21.37
C LEU A 78 -23.20 -27.41 -22.48
N ALA A 79 -22.48 -26.99 -23.51
CA ALA A 79 -23.03 -26.15 -24.58
C ALA A 79 -24.21 -26.82 -25.29
N GLU A 80 -24.13 -28.13 -25.54
CA GLU A 80 -25.20 -28.89 -26.18
C GLU A 80 -26.41 -29.12 -25.25
N LEU A 81 -26.17 -29.20 -23.94
CA LEU A 81 -27.21 -29.43 -22.93
C LEU A 81 -27.90 -28.13 -22.48
N ALA A 82 -27.23 -26.97 -22.62
CA ALA A 82 -27.74 -25.67 -22.21
C ALA A 82 -29.02 -25.27 -22.97
N GLU A 83 -29.16 -25.72 -24.23
CA GLU A 83 -30.37 -25.48 -25.04
C GLU A 83 -31.59 -26.27 -24.54
N GLN A 84 -31.37 -27.36 -23.78
CA GLN A 84 -32.42 -28.29 -23.38
C GLN A 84 -32.72 -28.23 -21.87
N SER A 85 -31.81 -27.65 -21.08
CA SER A 85 -31.89 -27.63 -19.62
C SER A 85 -31.51 -26.26 -19.08
N SER A 86 -32.47 -25.61 -18.40
CA SER A 86 -32.24 -24.36 -17.69
C SER A 86 -31.17 -24.49 -16.61
N THR A 87 -31.05 -25.65 -15.97
CA THR A 87 -30.02 -25.93 -14.96
C THR A 87 -28.63 -26.00 -15.60
N ALA A 88 -28.50 -26.59 -16.79
CA ALA A 88 -27.23 -26.62 -17.51
C ALA A 88 -26.81 -25.21 -17.96
N ALA A 89 -27.76 -24.41 -18.44
CA ALA A 89 -27.53 -23.01 -18.79
C ALA A 89 -27.13 -22.16 -17.56
N GLU A 90 -27.77 -22.37 -16.41
CA GLU A 90 -27.41 -21.69 -15.16
C GLU A 90 -26.01 -22.04 -14.68
N LEU A 91 -25.65 -23.33 -14.71
CA LEU A 91 -24.30 -23.78 -14.35
C LEU A 91 -23.25 -23.17 -15.29
N ALA A 92 -23.48 -23.20 -16.60
CA ALA A 92 -22.58 -22.59 -17.57
C ALA A 92 -22.39 -21.09 -17.31
N ARG A 93 -23.46 -20.38 -16.95
CA ARG A 93 -23.42 -18.96 -16.59
C ARG A 93 -22.55 -18.72 -15.35
N ILE A 94 -22.76 -19.48 -14.27
CA ILE A 94 -21.99 -19.35 -13.03
C ILE A 94 -20.51 -19.63 -13.28
N LEU A 95 -20.20 -20.71 -14.02
CA LEU A 95 -18.82 -21.07 -14.34
C LEU A 95 -18.11 -19.97 -15.15
N GLN A 96 -18.83 -19.19 -15.96
CA GLN A 96 -18.29 -18.08 -16.74
C GLN A 96 -18.26 -16.73 -16.00
N GLU A 97 -18.82 -16.64 -14.78
CA GLU A 97 -18.79 -15.37 -14.03
C GLU A 97 -17.34 -14.97 -13.69
N PRO A 98 -17.00 -13.67 -13.80
CA PRO A 98 -15.61 -13.22 -13.64
C PRO A 98 -15.05 -13.56 -12.27
N HIS A 99 -15.86 -13.48 -11.21
CA HIS A 99 -15.44 -13.82 -9.86
C HIS A 99 -15.15 -15.33 -9.69
N PHE A 100 -15.90 -16.18 -10.39
CA PHE A 100 -15.68 -17.62 -10.35
C PHE A 100 -14.42 -18.01 -11.13
N GLN A 101 -14.24 -17.41 -12.31
CA GLN A 101 -13.01 -17.56 -13.11
C GLN A 101 -11.77 -17.10 -12.32
N SER A 102 -11.81 -15.92 -11.69
CA SER A 102 -10.70 -15.43 -10.85
C SER A 102 -10.41 -16.35 -9.65
N LEU A 103 -11.46 -16.96 -9.06
CA LEU A 103 -11.28 -17.93 -7.98
C LEU A 103 -10.53 -19.18 -8.46
N LEU A 104 -10.88 -19.71 -9.64
CA LEU A 104 -10.22 -20.87 -10.24
C LEU A 104 -8.77 -20.56 -10.64
N GLU A 105 -8.53 -19.41 -11.25
CA GLU A 105 -7.18 -18.92 -11.58
C GLU A 105 -6.31 -18.81 -10.32
N THR A 106 -6.86 -18.22 -9.25
CA THR A 106 -6.16 -18.10 -7.96
C THR A 106 -5.90 -19.47 -7.36
N HIS A 107 -6.88 -20.37 -7.42
CA HIS A 107 -6.72 -21.73 -6.94
C HIS A 107 -5.59 -22.46 -7.67
N ASP A 108 -5.57 -22.42 -9.01
CA ASP A 108 -4.55 -23.08 -9.82
C ASP A 108 -3.15 -22.48 -9.59
N SER A 109 -3.03 -21.15 -9.46
CA SER A 109 -1.77 -20.47 -9.12
C SER A 109 -1.22 -20.88 -7.75
N VAL A 110 -2.10 -20.99 -6.74
CA VAL A 110 -1.71 -21.46 -5.40
C VAL A 110 -1.34 -22.94 -5.43
N ALA A 111 -2.09 -23.76 -6.17
CA ALA A 111 -1.85 -25.19 -6.31
C ALA A 111 -0.50 -25.49 -7.00
N SER A 112 -0.17 -24.75 -8.07
CA SER A 112 1.08 -24.89 -8.83
C SER A 112 2.31 -24.31 -8.11
N LYS A 113 2.11 -23.64 -6.96
CA LYS A 113 3.13 -22.88 -6.22
C LYS A 113 3.84 -21.85 -7.11
N THR A 114 3.18 -21.43 -8.19
CA THR A 114 3.65 -20.34 -9.04
C THR A 114 3.19 -19.05 -8.38
N TYR A 115 3.91 -18.67 -7.33
CA TYR A 115 3.75 -17.36 -6.69
C TYR A 115 4.42 -16.30 -7.58
N GLU A 116 3.91 -16.17 -8.80
CA GLU A 116 4.26 -15.05 -9.65
C GLU A 116 3.76 -13.78 -8.95
N THR A 117 4.53 -12.69 -9.05
CA THR A 117 4.03 -11.39 -8.61
C THR A 117 2.67 -11.21 -9.29
N PRO A 118 1.58 -11.00 -8.52
CA PRO A 118 0.25 -10.93 -9.13
C PRO A 118 0.31 -9.95 -10.31
N PRO A 119 -0.30 -10.27 -11.45
CA PRO A 119 -0.35 -9.33 -12.56
C PRO A 119 -0.85 -8.00 -11.98
N PRO A 120 -0.19 -6.88 -12.32
CA PRO A 120 -0.60 -5.59 -11.81
C PRO A 120 -2.11 -5.47 -12.03
N SER A 121 -2.82 -5.05 -10.99
CA SER A 121 -4.27 -4.85 -11.03
C SER A 121 -4.65 -4.23 -12.38
N PRO A 122 -5.67 -4.74 -13.10
CA PRO A 122 -6.01 -4.22 -14.43
C PRO A 122 -6.22 -2.70 -14.29
N GLY A 123 -5.22 -1.94 -14.74
CA GLY A 123 -5.08 -0.52 -14.37
C GLY A 123 -3.65 -0.01 -14.15
N LEU A 124 -2.60 -0.85 -14.08
CA LEU A 124 -1.23 -0.34 -13.95
C LEU A 124 -0.25 -1.10 -14.86
N ASP A 125 -0.19 -0.69 -16.13
CA ASP A 125 0.89 -1.11 -17.02
C ASP A 125 2.27 -0.71 -16.43
N PRO A 126 3.29 -1.58 -16.51
CA PRO A 126 4.62 -1.30 -15.96
C PRO A 126 5.40 -0.21 -16.73
N THR A 127 4.81 0.42 -17.73
CA THR A 127 5.37 1.58 -18.45
C THR A 127 5.04 2.92 -17.79
N PHE A 128 4.16 2.94 -16.77
CA PHE A 128 3.73 4.17 -16.07
C PHE A 128 4.72 4.71 -15.03
N SER A 129 5.95 4.19 -14.96
CA SER A 129 6.97 4.79 -14.07
C SER A 129 7.35 6.22 -14.50
N ASN A 130 6.88 6.71 -15.65
CA ASN A 130 7.18 8.07 -16.13
C ASN A 130 6.00 8.81 -16.78
N GLN A 131 4.76 8.37 -16.59
CA GLN A 131 3.59 9.14 -17.06
C GLN A 131 2.91 9.87 -15.89
N PRO A 132 2.56 11.16 -16.02
CA PRO A 132 1.75 11.85 -15.03
C PRO A 132 0.45 11.08 -14.85
N VAL A 133 0.21 10.61 -13.64
CA VAL A 133 -1.07 10.00 -13.23
C VAL A 133 -2.21 10.96 -13.63
N PRO A 134 -3.37 10.46 -14.11
CA PRO A 134 -4.43 11.31 -14.62
C PRO A 134 -4.80 12.45 -13.65
N PRO A 135 -5.13 13.65 -14.17
CA PRO A 135 -5.30 14.86 -13.36
C PRO A 135 -6.40 14.78 -12.29
N ASP A 136 -7.26 13.75 -12.34
CA ASP A 136 -8.37 13.54 -11.43
C ASP A 136 -8.13 12.41 -10.39
N ALA A 137 -6.92 11.84 -10.32
CA ALA A 137 -6.63 10.78 -9.36
C ALA A 137 -6.55 11.33 -7.92
N VAL A 138 -7.56 11.04 -7.11
CA VAL A 138 -7.60 11.45 -5.70
C VAL A 138 -6.55 10.68 -4.88
N ARG A 139 -5.71 11.41 -4.14
CA ARG A 139 -4.72 10.87 -3.21
C ARG A 139 -5.15 11.08 -1.77
N MET A 140 -5.07 10.03 -0.95
CA MET A 140 -5.31 10.12 0.49
C MET A 140 -4.00 10.37 1.24
N VAL A 141 -4.00 11.37 2.12
CA VAL A 141 -2.83 11.76 2.92
C VAL A 141 -3.20 11.74 4.39
N GLY A 142 -2.53 10.87 5.15
CA GLY A 142 -2.67 10.78 6.61
C GLY A 142 -1.62 11.62 7.32
N ILE A 143 -2.05 12.55 8.17
CA ILE A 143 -1.18 13.43 8.94
C ILE A 143 -1.46 13.23 10.43
N ARG A 144 -0.40 13.12 11.23
CA ARG A 144 -0.49 13.08 12.70
C ARG A 144 -0.18 14.45 13.28
N LYS A 145 -1.12 15.01 14.04
CA LYS A 145 -1.06 16.39 14.54
C LYS A 145 -1.52 16.51 15.99
N THR A 146 -0.85 17.35 16.78
CA THR A 146 -1.29 17.71 18.14
C THR A 146 -2.38 18.79 18.11
N ALA A 147 -3.27 18.82 19.10
CA ALA A 147 -4.28 19.90 19.20
C ALA A 147 -3.59 21.28 19.23
N GLY A 148 -4.12 22.24 18.46
CA GLY A 148 -3.56 23.60 18.38
C GLY A 148 -2.28 23.76 17.54
N GLU A 149 -1.63 22.67 17.13
CA GLU A 149 -0.49 22.72 16.20
C GLU A 149 -0.95 23.20 14.81
N HIS A 150 -0.05 23.67 13.95
CA HIS A 150 -0.39 24.00 12.57
C HIS A 150 0.36 23.09 11.61
N LEU A 151 -0.28 22.75 10.49
CA LEU A 151 0.36 21.92 9.46
C LEU A 151 1.54 22.62 8.76
N GLY A 152 1.63 23.94 8.88
CA GLY A 152 2.65 24.73 8.18
C GLY A 152 2.33 24.93 6.71
N VAL A 153 1.04 25.05 6.36
CA VAL A 153 0.58 25.28 5.00
C VAL A 153 -0.32 26.52 4.94
N THR A 154 -0.36 27.15 3.77
CA THR A 154 -1.29 28.23 3.47
C THR A 154 -2.14 27.85 2.28
N PHE A 155 -3.39 28.31 2.25
CA PHE A 155 -4.35 28.00 1.20
C PHE A 155 -4.73 29.26 0.42
N ARG A 156 -5.03 29.09 -0.86
CA ARG A 156 -5.69 30.10 -1.70
C ARG A 156 -6.90 29.48 -2.37
N VAL A 157 -7.83 30.33 -2.81
CA VAL A 157 -8.99 29.90 -3.61
C VAL A 157 -8.67 30.13 -5.08
N GLU A 158 -8.77 29.09 -5.90
CA GLU A 158 -8.54 29.15 -7.35
C GLU A 158 -9.65 28.36 -8.05
N GLY A 159 -10.44 29.00 -8.92
CA GLY A 159 -11.56 28.33 -9.60
C GLY A 159 -12.65 27.77 -8.68
N GLY A 160 -12.76 28.26 -7.43
CA GLY A 160 -13.68 27.73 -6.42
C GLY A 160 -13.09 26.58 -5.58
N GLU A 161 -11.85 26.18 -5.85
CA GLU A 161 -11.13 25.11 -5.18
C GLU A 161 -10.10 25.63 -4.18
N LEU A 162 -9.86 24.90 -3.10
CA LEU A 162 -8.84 25.25 -2.10
C LEU A 162 -7.51 24.60 -2.44
N VAL A 163 -6.58 25.45 -2.86
CA VAL A 163 -5.25 25.07 -3.35
C VAL A 163 -4.19 25.41 -2.32
N ILE A 164 -3.23 24.51 -2.09
CA ILE A 164 -2.05 24.80 -1.27
C ILE A 164 -1.19 25.87 -1.97
N ALA A 165 -1.06 27.02 -1.34
CA ALA A 165 -0.31 28.16 -1.87
C ALA A 165 1.17 28.18 -1.46
N ARG A 166 1.46 27.76 -0.23
CA ARG A 166 2.82 27.70 0.30
C ARG A 166 2.91 26.65 1.40
N ILE A 167 4.03 25.97 1.44
CA ILE A 167 4.45 25.10 2.55
C ILE A 167 5.57 25.83 3.28
N LEU A 168 5.42 26.00 4.59
CA LEU A 168 6.38 26.67 5.45
C LEU A 168 7.53 25.72 5.77
N HIS A 169 8.75 26.14 5.44
CA HIS A 169 9.96 25.39 5.73
C HIS A 169 10.09 25.11 7.23
N GLY A 170 10.44 23.87 7.57
CA GLY A 170 10.53 23.41 8.96
C GLY A 170 9.18 23.05 9.60
N GLY A 171 8.06 23.32 8.94
CA GLY A 171 6.73 22.88 9.39
C GLY A 171 6.47 21.39 9.19
N MET A 172 5.43 20.87 9.84
CA MET A 172 5.06 19.45 9.81
C MET A 172 4.93 18.88 8.40
N VAL A 173 4.19 19.56 7.52
CA VAL A 173 4.00 19.11 6.13
C VAL A 173 5.31 19.14 5.35
N ALA A 174 6.19 20.10 5.61
CA ALA A 174 7.50 20.18 4.95
C ALA A 174 8.40 19.00 5.35
N GLN A 175 8.36 18.58 6.62
CA GLN A 175 9.15 17.45 7.11
C GLN A 175 8.66 16.10 6.60
N GLN A 176 7.35 15.94 6.45
CA GLN A 176 6.75 14.70 5.97
C GLN A 176 6.77 14.56 4.44
N GLY A 177 6.79 15.68 3.70
CA GLY A 177 6.87 15.67 2.23
C GLY A 177 5.63 15.07 1.54
N LEU A 178 4.50 14.98 2.25
CA LEU A 178 3.30 14.28 1.75
C LEU A 178 2.37 15.16 0.91
N LEU A 179 2.47 16.49 1.06
CA LEU A 179 1.71 17.48 0.28
C LEU A 179 2.67 18.40 -0.45
N HIS A 180 2.22 18.92 -1.58
CA HIS A 180 2.96 19.84 -2.44
C HIS A 180 2.18 21.13 -2.67
N VAL A 181 2.92 22.18 -3.07
CA VAL A 181 2.29 23.41 -3.52
C VAL A 181 1.49 23.12 -4.79
N GLY A 182 0.26 23.64 -4.85
CA GLY A 182 -0.68 23.39 -5.92
C GLY A 182 -1.67 22.26 -5.64
N ASP A 183 -1.44 21.40 -4.65
CA ASP A 183 -2.42 20.34 -4.33
C ASP A 183 -3.75 20.95 -3.90
N ILE A 184 -4.85 20.33 -4.35
CA ILE A 184 -6.22 20.76 -4.05
C ILE A 184 -6.79 19.90 -2.93
N ILE A 185 -7.30 20.51 -1.86
CA ILE A 185 -7.95 19.78 -0.76
C ILE A 185 -9.44 19.58 -1.05
N LYS A 186 -9.89 18.32 -1.14
CA LYS A 186 -11.29 17.97 -1.39
C LYS A 186 -12.03 17.57 -0.12
N GLU A 187 -11.39 16.82 0.77
CA GLU A 187 -12.00 16.38 2.02
C GLU A 187 -10.99 16.39 3.18
N VAL A 188 -11.50 16.60 4.40
CA VAL A 188 -10.78 16.43 5.67
C VAL A 188 -11.61 15.54 6.58
N ASN A 189 -11.06 14.41 7.03
CA ASN A 189 -11.72 13.43 7.90
C ASN A 189 -13.10 12.99 7.36
N GLY A 190 -13.21 12.85 6.04
CA GLY A 190 -14.46 12.47 5.36
C GLY A 190 -15.49 13.60 5.25
N GLN A 191 -15.18 14.82 5.68
CA GLN A 191 -16.01 16.01 5.45
C GLN A 191 -15.54 16.75 4.20
N PRO A 192 -16.43 17.06 3.23
CA PRO A 192 -16.07 17.82 2.06
C PRO A 192 -15.67 19.25 2.44
N VAL A 193 -14.65 19.75 1.78
CA VAL A 193 -14.18 21.13 1.99
C VAL A 193 -14.88 22.04 0.99
N GLY A 194 -15.54 23.09 1.50
CA GLY A 194 -16.10 24.15 0.65
C GLY A 194 -15.02 25.12 0.16
N SER A 195 -15.42 26.19 -0.54
CA SER A 195 -14.49 27.18 -1.09
C SER A 195 -13.92 28.18 -0.06
N ASP A 196 -14.32 28.11 1.22
CA ASP A 196 -13.87 29.05 2.25
C ASP A 196 -12.58 28.58 2.95
N PRO A 197 -11.44 29.29 2.78
CA PRO A 197 -10.18 28.92 3.43
C PRO A 197 -10.24 29.06 4.95
N ARG A 198 -11.12 29.92 5.50
CA ARG A 198 -11.24 30.11 6.96
C ARG A 198 -11.87 28.89 7.61
N ALA A 199 -12.97 28.38 7.02
CA ALA A 199 -13.59 27.14 7.47
C ALA A 199 -12.62 25.95 7.46
N LEU A 200 -11.82 25.78 6.39
CA LEU A 200 -10.80 24.73 6.35
C LEU A 200 -9.74 24.92 7.44
N GLN A 201 -9.30 26.16 7.67
CA GLN A 201 -8.31 26.47 8.70
C GLN A 201 -8.84 26.15 10.11
N GLU A 202 -10.11 26.45 10.40
CA GLU A 202 -10.74 26.10 11.67
C GLU A 202 -10.90 24.59 11.85
N LEU A 203 -11.30 23.88 10.80
CA LEU A 203 -11.41 22.42 10.80
C LEU A 203 -10.07 21.74 11.08
N LEU A 204 -9.00 22.20 10.42
CA LEU A 204 -7.65 21.67 10.65
C LEU A 204 -7.10 22.07 12.03
N ARG A 205 -7.50 23.23 12.57
CA ARG A 205 -7.07 23.69 13.89
C ARG A 205 -7.72 22.87 15.01
N SER A 206 -9.02 22.60 14.90
CA SER A 206 -9.79 21.81 15.86
C SER A 206 -9.46 20.31 15.80
N ALA A 207 -9.01 19.81 14.64
CA ALA A 207 -8.57 18.44 14.51
C ALA A 207 -7.29 18.13 15.30
N SER A 208 -7.24 16.96 15.91
CA SER A 208 -6.10 16.42 16.66
C SER A 208 -6.00 14.91 16.47
N GLY A 209 -4.81 14.35 16.62
CA GLY A 209 -4.54 12.94 16.37
C GLY A 209 -4.32 12.68 14.88
N SER A 210 -5.04 11.71 14.31
CA SER A 210 -4.93 11.36 12.89
C SER A 210 -5.90 12.19 12.05
N VAL A 211 -5.36 12.98 11.13
CA VAL A 211 -6.13 13.77 10.15
C VAL A 211 -5.93 13.14 8.78
N ILE A 212 -7.01 12.79 8.10
CA ILE A 212 -6.98 12.21 6.76
C ILE A 212 -7.48 13.27 5.77
N LEU A 213 -6.67 13.56 4.77
CA LEU A 213 -7.00 14.47 3.68
C LEU A 213 -7.24 13.68 2.40
N LYS A 214 -8.28 14.01 1.64
CA LYS A 214 -8.37 13.62 0.23
C LYS A 214 -7.99 14.82 -0.62
N ILE A 215 -7.04 14.63 -1.53
CA ILE A 215 -6.50 15.70 -2.36
C ILE A 215 -6.50 15.34 -3.84
N LEU A 216 -6.55 16.36 -4.71
CA LEU A 216 -6.11 16.22 -6.10
C LEU A 216 -4.66 16.72 -6.17
N PRO A 217 -3.69 15.86 -6.54
CA PRO A 217 -2.30 16.22 -6.66
C PRO A 217 -2.06 17.14 -7.88
N SER A 218 -1.21 18.14 -7.72
CA SER A 218 -0.88 19.11 -8.79
C SER A 218 0.13 18.60 -9.82
N TYR A 219 0.78 17.47 -9.55
CA TYR A 219 1.89 16.88 -10.35
C TYR A 219 2.99 17.88 -10.78
N GLN A 220 3.12 19.01 -10.09
CA GLN A 220 4.25 19.91 -10.29
C GLN A 220 5.49 19.23 -9.71
N GLU A 221 6.51 19.08 -10.54
CA GLU A 221 7.81 18.57 -10.14
C GLU A 221 8.30 19.36 -8.91
N PRO A 222 8.67 18.68 -7.81
CA PRO A 222 9.12 19.38 -6.62
C PRO A 222 10.36 20.21 -6.96
N HIS A 223 10.20 21.54 -6.96
CA HIS A 223 11.34 22.43 -7.12
C HIS A 223 12.29 22.22 -5.93
N LEU A 224 13.47 21.67 -6.21
CA LEU A 224 14.54 21.52 -5.22
C LEU A 224 14.87 22.91 -4.66
N PRO A 225 14.70 23.16 -3.35
CA PRO A 225 14.96 24.47 -2.77
C PRO A 225 16.47 24.77 -2.89
N ARG A 226 16.82 25.83 -3.63
CA ARG A 226 18.18 26.39 -3.61
C ARG A 226 18.35 27.24 -2.36
N GLN A 227 19.20 26.81 -1.43
CA GLN A 227 19.53 27.62 -0.27
C GLN A 227 20.46 28.76 -0.70
N VAL A 228 20.00 30.00 -0.54
CA VAL A 228 20.77 31.21 -0.86
C VAL A 228 20.98 32.00 0.43
N PHE A 229 22.24 32.28 0.76
CA PHE A 229 22.60 33.11 1.90
C PHE A 229 22.74 34.56 1.42
N VAL A 230 21.89 35.45 1.94
CA VAL A 230 21.92 36.87 1.64
C VAL A 230 22.29 37.65 2.89
N LYS A 231 23.18 38.64 2.75
CA LYS A 231 23.49 39.60 3.81
C LYS A 231 22.67 40.85 3.58
N CYS A 232 21.77 41.16 4.50
CA CYS A 232 20.99 42.37 4.41
C CYS A 232 21.86 43.60 4.72
N HIS A 233 21.84 44.57 3.81
CA HIS A 233 22.37 45.91 4.02
C HIS A 233 21.19 46.87 3.98
N PHE A 234 20.56 47.05 5.14
CA PHE A 234 19.55 48.08 5.37
C PHE A 234 20.12 49.12 6.34
#